data_AF-X1S0F8-F1
#
_entry.id   AF-X1S0F8-F1
#
_cell.length_a   1.000
_cell.length_b   1.000
_cell.length_c   1.000
_cell.angle_alpha   90.00
_cell.angle_beta   90.00
_cell.angle_gamma   90.00
#
_symmetry.space_group_name_H-M   'P 1'
#
loop_
_entity.id
_entity.type
_entity.pdbx_description
1 polymer ?
#
loop_
_entity_poly.entity_id
_entity_poly.type
_entity_poly.pdbx_seq_one_letter_code
_entity_poly.pdbx_strand_id
1 'polypeptide(L)' 'MNTWWLRLIALVLAALSGPLRTQLIAFAKEFREKARETPNPWDDFAADILCWLLGIP' A
#
# COMPACT_ATOMS: atom_id res chain seq x y z
N MET A 1 -16.13 -16.83 -1.19
CA MET A 1 -16.65 -16.03 -2.31
C MET A 1 -16.83 -14.59 -1.83
N ASN A 2 -15.87 -13.70 -2.13
CA ASN A 2 -15.97 -12.23 -2.04
C ASN A 2 -14.74 -11.56 -2.71
N THR A 3 -14.14 -12.21 -3.72
CA THR A 3 -12.92 -11.75 -4.42
C THR A 3 -13.17 -10.56 -5.36
N TRP A 4 -14.44 -10.18 -5.58
CA TRP A 4 -14.80 -9.06 -6.44
C TRP A 4 -14.33 -7.71 -5.88
N TRP A 5 -14.29 -7.56 -4.55
CA TRP A 5 -13.76 -6.37 -3.88
C TRP A 5 -12.26 -6.17 -4.14
N LEU A 6 -11.47 -7.25 -4.14
CA LEU A 6 -10.04 -7.20 -4.47
C LEU A 6 -9.81 -6.72 -5.91
N ARG A 7 -10.69 -7.11 -6.84
CA ARG A 7 -10.63 -6.64 -8.23
C ARG A 7 -10.98 -5.16 -8.35
N LEU A 8 -11.95 -4.66 -7.59
CA LEU A 8 -12.27 -3.23 -7.56
C LEU A 8 -11.10 -2.40 -7.03
N ILE A 9 -10.47 -2.86 -5.95
CA ILE A 9 -9.28 -2.19 -5.40
C ILE A 9 -8.16 -2.15 -6.44
N ALA A 10 -7.89 -3.27 -7.12
CA ALA A 10 -6.89 -3.31 -8.19
C ALA A 10 -7.23 -2.39 -9.37
N LEU A 11 -8.50 -2.29 -9.77
CA LEU A 11 -8.96 -1.40 -10.84
C LEU A 11 -8.84 0.08 -10.45
N VAL A 12 -9.20 0.44 -9.21
CA VAL A 12 -9.04 1.80 -8.69
C VAL A 12 -7.55 2.18 -8.64
N LEU A 13 -6.69 1.27 -8.17
CA LEU A 13 -5.25 1.49 -8.15
C LEU A 13 -4.65 1.58 -9.56
N ALA A 14 -5.18 0.82 -10.53
CA ALA A 14 -4.78 0.90 -11.93
C ALA A 14 -5.30 2.18 -12.63
N ALA A 15 -6.43 2.72 -12.18
CA ALA A 15 -7.04 3.94 -12.69
C ALA A 15 -6.42 5.23 -12.11
N LEU A 16 -5.57 5.11 -11.07
CA LEU A 16 -4.81 6.26 -10.56
C LEU A 16 -3.92 6.82 -11.66
N SER A 17 -3.96 8.13 -11.84
CA SER A 17 -3.04 8.82 -12.76
C SER A 17 -1.59 8.59 -12.32
N GLY A 18 -0.67 8.54 -13.30
CA GLY A 18 0.75 8.30 -13.06
C GLY A 18 1.34 9.13 -11.89
N PRO A 19 1.07 10.45 -11.80
CA PRO A 19 1.57 11.28 -10.70
C PRO A 19 1.03 10.88 -9.32
N LEU A 20 -0.27 10.54 -9.23
CA LEU A 20 -0.90 10.11 -7.99
C LEU A 20 -0.35 8.77 -7.51
N ARG A 21 -0.10 7.85 -8.44
CA ARG A 21 0.56 6.57 -8.12
C ARG A 21 1.96 6.79 -7.55
N THR A 22 2.74 7.70 -8.12
CA THR A 22 4.08 8.04 -7.61
C THR A 22 4.03 8.59 -6.18
N GLN A 23 3.07 9.47 -5.88
CA GLN A 23 2.90 10.01 -4.52
C GLN A 23 2.45 8.93 -3.53
N LEU A 24 1.55 8.03 -3.92
CA LEU A 24 1.14 6.88 -3.10
C LEU A 24 2.29 5.92 -2.81
N ILE A 25 3.14 5.66 -3.81
CA ILE A 25 4.35 4.84 -3.63
C ILE A 25 5.33 5.51 -2.66
N ALA A 26 5.54 6.83 -2.79
CA ALA A 26 6.39 7.58 -1.88
C ALA A 26 5.85 7.52 -0.44
N PHE A 27 4.55 7.74 -0.27
CA PHE A 27 3.87 7.63 1.02
C PHE A 27 4.03 6.23 1.64
N ALA A 28 3.80 5.16 0.87
CA ALA A 28 3.89 3.79 1.40
C ALA A 28 5.31 3.42 1.85
N LYS A 29 6.34 3.90 1.14
CA LYS A 29 7.74 3.71 1.56
C LYS A 29 8.05 4.47 2.85
N GLU A 30 7.64 5.73 2.93
CA GLU A 30 7.85 6.55 4.14
C GLU A 30 7.09 5.97 5.35
N PHE A 31 5.87 5.46 5.12
CA PHE A 31 5.08 4.78 6.14
C PHE A 31 5.78 3.51 6.63
N ARG A 32 6.38 2.71 5.74
CA ARG A 32 7.15 1.52 6.10
C ARG A 32 8.40 1.84 6.92
N GLU A 33 9.10 2.93 6.61
CA GLU A 33 10.25 3.37 7.41
C GLU A 33 9.80 3.80 8.81
N LYS A 34 8.74 4.59 8.91
CA LYS A 34 8.18 5.03 10.20
C LYS A 34 7.60 3.89 11.03
N ALA A 35 6.99 2.89 10.39
CA ALA A 35 6.47 1.71 11.06
C ALA A 35 7.56 0.92 11.78
N ARG A 36 8.77 0.84 11.21
CA ARG A 36 9.92 0.16 11.85
C ARG A 36 10.46 0.90 13.07
N GLU A 37 10.17 2.19 13.19
CA GLU A 37 10.54 2.99 14.35
C GLU A 37 9.57 2.77 15.53
N THR A 38 8.38 2.21 15.28
CA THR A 38 7.43 1.89 16.33
C THR A 38 7.67 0.47 16.86
N PRO A 39 7.51 0.23 18.18
CA PRO A 39 7.60 -1.11 18.76
C PRO A 39 6.39 -1.99 18.45
N ASN A 40 5.42 -1.50 17.66
CA ASN A 40 4.16 -2.17 17.39
C ASN A 40 4.27 -3.06 16.14
N PRO A 41 4.23 -4.40 16.28
CA PRO A 41 4.36 -5.32 15.14
C PRO A 41 3.21 -5.22 14.12
N TRP A 42 2.07 -4.62 14.52
CA TRP A 42 0.95 -4.40 13.60
C TRP A 42 1.21 -3.27 12.60
N ASP A 43 2.08 -2.31 12.94
CA ASP A 43 2.41 -1.20 12.06
C ASP A 43 3.27 -1.70 10.88
N ASP A 44 4.25 -2.56 11.17
CA ASP A 44 5.05 -3.25 10.15
C ASP A 44 4.17 -4.11 9.23
N PHE A 45 3.23 -4.87 9.81
CA PHE A 45 2.29 -5.68 9.04
C PHE A 45 1.39 -4.84 8.14
N ALA A 46 0.86 -3.72 8.66
CA ALA A 46 0.04 -2.80 7.87
C ALA A 46 0.85 -2.14 6.75
N ALA A 47 2.11 -1.77 7.02
CA ALA A 47 3.00 -1.18 6.03
C ALA A 47 3.36 -2.16 4.91
N ASP A 48 3.62 -3.42 5.24
CA ASP A 48 3.91 -4.46 4.25
C ASP A 48 2.67 -4.79 3.39
N ILE A 49 1.46 -4.80 3.96
CA ILE A 49 0.21 -4.93 3.19
C ILE A 49 0.03 -3.75 2.23
N LEU A 50 0.29 -2.52 2.68
CA LEU A 50 0.16 -1.32 1.87
C LEU A 50 1.15 -1.34 0.69
N CYS A 51 2.39 -1.78 0.94
CA CYS A 51 3.40 -1.98 -0.09
C CYS A 51 2.96 -3.05 -1.10
N TRP A 52 2.46 -4.20 -0.62
CA TRP A 52 1.97 -5.28 -1.47
C TRP A 52 0.81 -4.85 -2.37
N LEU A 53 -0.17 -4.11 -1.84
CA LEU A 53 -1.30 -3.57 -2.60
C LEU A 53 -0.85 -2.63 -3.72
N LEU A 54 0.22 -1.87 -3.50
CA LEU A 54 0.77 -0.94 -4.48
C LEU A 54 1.78 -1.58 -5.44
N GLY A 55 2.10 -2.88 -5.25
CA GLY A 55 3.10 -3.59 -6.04
C GLY A 55 4.54 -3.17 -5.75
N ILE A 56 4.80 -2.71 -4.53
CA ILE A 56 6.13 -2.31 -4.04
C ILE A 56 6.75 -3.52 -3.33
N PRO A 57 7.97 -3.95 -3.71
CA PRO A 57 8.68 -5.05 -3.04
C PRO A 57 9.14 -4.69 -1.61
#